data_AF-A0A963K253-F1
#
_entry.id   AF-A0A963K253-F1
#
_cell.length_a   1.000
_cell.length_b   1.000
_cell.length_c   1.000
_cell.angle_alpha   90.00
_cell.angle_beta   90.00
_cell.angle_gamma   90.00
#
_symmetry.space_group_name_H-M   'P 1'
#
loop_
_entity.id
_entity.type
_entity.pdbx_description
1 polymer ?
#
loop_
_entity_poly.entity_id
_entity_poly.type
_entity_poly.pdbx_seq_one_letter_code
_entity_poly.pdbx_strand_id
1 'polypeptide(L)'
;MTTRSSLDPGGLSLSLPDAVDTPSPSMRGARPPALIYAVDERPPAAPLVLLGLQHMAIVASSLVVPVFVARAAGVDSATLAAIVFGIGLATFGVAAAVSVFGGPAFRLYAALIGMAAGVVLAASLGAIAPDGWRHLDAEPWLALPRLGHLTWTISPDPTLLLAFGLAAFAATLKTIGAVSTAQRLNDADWSRPDAGNLRRGVFGDGLASICAGLLGSTGQNSATSAVGISGATGATSRWIALTLAGWLAAMACMPKLAALFELMLGMVLGGVLAFAAIYMVANGIELIGSRVLDRRRALVVGAAIIAATSFRAMPELALALPVALQPFASSGLALGMVVAVVLNLVFRIGIHRRARLVVADLSQAEREIAAFLAVQAGLWGLRQELLARAVLALGHLLRCDGEAPQGHSRLTVEASYDELRLVLFLRRATTVPVLVPAERPSSPGRSMTLQVPGAELATVQRAVDSVCLRLELDA
;
A
#
# COMPACT_ATOMS: atom_id res chain seq x y z
N MET A 1 73.26 -35.63 -17.46
CA MET A 1 72.88 -34.87 -18.67
C MET A 1 71.93 -33.76 -18.27
N THR A 2 72.46 -32.53 -18.24
CA THR A 2 71.82 -31.23 -18.52
C THR A 2 70.29 -31.24 -18.73
N THR A 3 69.50 -30.48 -17.99
CA THR A 3 69.44 -29.00 -18.12
C THR A 3 68.75 -28.35 -16.91
N ARG A 4 69.30 -27.20 -16.51
CA ARG A 4 68.74 -26.24 -15.55
C ARG A 4 67.62 -25.43 -16.22
N SER A 5 66.56 -25.11 -15.49
CA SER A 5 65.87 -23.81 -15.65
C SER A 5 65.39 -23.30 -14.29
N SER A 6 65.97 -22.18 -13.89
CA SER A 6 65.61 -21.33 -12.77
C SER A 6 64.52 -20.36 -13.22
N LEU A 7 63.41 -20.25 -12.48
CA LEU A 7 62.47 -19.14 -12.61
C LEU A 7 62.01 -18.67 -11.22
N ASP A 8 62.05 -17.34 -11.07
CA ASP A 8 61.91 -16.50 -9.88
C ASP A 8 60.60 -16.65 -9.08
N PRO A 9 60.62 -16.32 -7.77
CA PRO A 9 59.43 -16.05 -6.98
C PRO A 9 58.92 -14.62 -7.27
N GLY A 10 58.25 -14.43 -8.41
CA GLY A 10 57.58 -13.18 -8.76
C GLY A 10 56.23 -13.06 -8.05
N GLY A 11 56.10 -12.09 -7.15
CA GLY A 11 54.89 -11.80 -6.39
C GLY A 11 53.69 -11.49 -7.28
N LEU A 12 52.63 -12.30 -7.12
CA LEU A 12 51.27 -11.95 -7.49
C LEU A 12 50.61 -11.31 -6.27
N SER A 13 50.83 -10.00 -6.11
CA SER A 13 49.99 -9.17 -5.25
C SER A 13 48.60 -9.12 -5.87
N LEU A 14 47.69 -9.98 -5.41
CA LEU A 14 46.26 -9.84 -5.62
C LEU A 14 45.83 -8.54 -4.93
N SER A 15 45.75 -7.46 -5.72
CA SER A 15 45.09 -6.23 -5.31
C SER A 15 43.64 -6.58 -4.99
N LEU A 16 43.31 -6.55 -3.70
CA LEU A 16 41.93 -6.55 -3.22
C LEU A 16 41.21 -5.41 -3.96
N PRO A 17 40.05 -5.66 -4.58
CA PRO A 17 39.23 -4.55 -5.08
C PRO A 17 38.96 -3.61 -3.92
N ASP A 18 39.18 -2.32 -4.17
CA ASP A 18 39.02 -1.25 -3.20
C ASP A 18 37.72 -1.42 -2.41
N ALA A 19 37.82 -1.09 -1.12
CA ALA A 19 36.74 -1.14 -0.14
C ALA A 19 35.40 -0.82 -0.81
N VAL A 20 34.48 -1.78 -0.76
CA VAL A 20 33.07 -1.57 -1.07
C VAL A 20 32.65 -0.31 -0.33
N ASP A 21 32.35 0.74 -1.08
CA ASP A 21 31.74 1.96 -0.58
C ASP A 21 30.60 1.53 0.33
N THR A 22 30.77 1.77 1.63
CA THR A 22 29.67 1.70 2.58
C THR A 22 28.58 2.61 2.01
N PRO A 23 27.36 2.10 1.72
CA PRO A 23 26.36 2.91 1.05
C PRO A 23 26.11 4.16 1.88
N SER A 24 26.28 5.31 1.23
CA SER A 24 25.93 6.60 1.80
C SER A 24 24.46 6.58 2.23
N PRO A 25 24.09 7.24 3.34
CA PRO A 25 22.74 7.19 3.87
C PRO A 25 21.80 8.09 3.05
N SER A 26 21.52 7.74 1.79
CA SER A 26 20.50 8.44 0.98
C SER A 26 19.89 7.68 -0.21
N MET A 27 20.23 6.41 -0.48
CA MET A 27 19.55 5.65 -1.54
C MET A 27 18.21 5.08 -1.03
N ARG A 28 17.18 5.94 -0.92
CA ARG A 28 15.79 5.48 -0.86
C ARG A 28 15.43 4.92 -2.24
N GLY A 29 14.97 3.66 -2.30
CA GLY A 29 14.29 2.96 -3.40
C GLY A 29 14.61 3.35 -4.86
N ALA A 30 15.02 2.40 -5.70
CA ALA A 30 15.28 2.71 -7.11
C ALA A 30 14.04 3.33 -7.78
N ARG A 31 14.25 4.36 -8.60
CA ARG A 31 13.18 5.08 -9.31
C ARG A 31 12.47 4.12 -10.29
N PRO A 32 11.13 3.95 -10.20
CA PRO A 32 10.38 3.21 -11.21
C PRO A 32 10.46 3.88 -12.60
N PRO A 33 10.72 3.12 -13.68
CA PRO A 33 10.87 3.67 -15.03
C PRO A 33 9.59 4.28 -15.60
N ALA A 34 8.43 3.93 -15.06
CA ALA A 34 7.13 4.46 -15.48
C ALA A 34 6.85 5.89 -14.97
N LEU A 35 7.64 6.43 -14.03
CA LEU A 35 7.42 7.76 -13.47
C LEU A 35 7.98 8.87 -14.36
N ILE A 36 7.10 9.79 -14.77
CA ILE A 36 7.45 11.05 -15.43
C ILE A 36 8.05 12.02 -14.40
N TYR A 37 7.41 12.16 -13.24
CA TYR A 37 7.88 13.01 -12.15
C TYR A 37 7.85 12.24 -10.84
N ALA A 38 9.03 11.95 -10.28
CA ALA A 38 9.16 11.28 -9.00
C ALA A 38 8.81 12.21 -7.82
N VAL A 39 8.59 11.62 -6.64
CA VAL A 39 8.14 12.32 -5.42
C VAL A 39 8.97 13.56 -5.04
N ASP A 40 10.27 13.52 -5.28
CA ASP A 40 11.22 14.59 -4.89
C ASP A 40 11.56 15.55 -6.03
N GLU A 41 11.16 15.21 -7.26
CA GLU A 41 11.40 16.05 -8.43
C GLU A 41 10.42 17.21 -8.46
N ARG A 42 10.88 18.36 -8.95
CA ARG A 42 10.03 19.54 -9.13
C ARG A 42 9.69 19.69 -10.62
N PRO A 43 8.43 19.44 -11.03
CA PRO A 43 7.98 19.73 -12.38
C PRO A 43 8.16 21.23 -12.73
N PRO A 44 8.31 21.57 -14.02
CA PRO A 44 8.24 22.97 -14.46
C PRO A 44 6.92 23.62 -14.07
N ALA A 45 6.90 24.96 -13.99
CA ALA A 45 5.77 25.72 -13.45
C ALA A 45 4.42 25.41 -14.13
N ALA A 46 4.40 25.35 -15.47
CA ALA A 46 3.16 25.09 -16.21
C ALA A 46 2.56 23.70 -15.93
N PRO A 47 3.31 22.58 -16.07
CA PRO A 47 2.85 21.27 -15.63
C PRO A 47 2.41 21.22 -14.17
N LEU A 48 3.11 21.92 -13.29
CA LEU A 48 2.80 21.94 -11.87
C LEU A 48 1.43 22.57 -11.56
N VAL A 49 1.11 23.67 -12.23
CA VAL A 49 -0.19 24.36 -12.09
C VAL A 49 -1.31 23.51 -12.68
N LEU A 50 -1.10 22.92 -13.87
CA LEU A 50 -2.10 22.10 -14.55
C LEU A 50 -2.37 20.77 -13.82
N LEU A 51 -1.32 20.11 -13.33
CA LEU A 51 -1.47 18.90 -12.52
C LEU A 51 -2.14 19.19 -11.18
N GLY A 52 -1.82 20.33 -10.56
CA GLY A 52 -2.52 20.80 -9.37
C GLY A 52 -4.01 21.02 -9.65
N LEU A 53 -4.36 21.64 -10.77
CA LEU A 53 -5.74 21.87 -11.20
C LEU A 53 -6.48 20.55 -11.47
N GLN A 54 -5.81 19.59 -12.12
CA GLN A 54 -6.36 18.25 -12.35
C GLN A 54 -6.69 17.56 -11.04
N HIS A 55 -5.74 17.53 -10.09
CA HIS A 55 -5.98 16.93 -8.77
C HIS A 55 -7.07 17.68 -8.00
N MET A 56 -7.11 19.01 -8.10
CA MET A 56 -8.14 19.84 -7.46
C MET A 56 -9.51 19.46 -7.98
N ALA A 57 -9.69 19.38 -9.29
CA ALA A 57 -10.95 19.02 -9.91
C ALA A 57 -11.40 17.61 -9.52
N ILE A 58 -10.48 16.65 -9.38
CA ILE A 58 -10.82 15.31 -8.91
C ILE A 58 -11.12 15.27 -7.41
N VAL A 59 -10.39 16.00 -6.56
CA VAL A 59 -10.67 16.03 -5.11
C VAL A 59 -11.98 16.79 -4.83
N ALA A 60 -12.24 17.87 -5.56
CA ALA A 60 -13.46 18.66 -5.49
C ALA A 60 -14.72 17.84 -5.82
N SER A 61 -14.60 16.69 -6.50
CA SER A 61 -15.71 15.75 -6.71
C SER A 61 -16.42 15.34 -5.42
N SER A 62 -15.68 15.25 -4.31
CA SER A 62 -16.22 14.90 -3.00
C SER A 62 -17.11 15.99 -2.41
N LEU A 63 -16.95 17.24 -2.84
CA LEU A 63 -17.78 18.39 -2.45
C LEU A 63 -19.13 18.43 -3.18
N VAL A 64 -19.28 17.67 -4.27
CA VAL A 64 -20.46 17.70 -5.15
C VAL A 64 -21.53 16.69 -4.74
N VAL A 65 -21.18 15.67 -3.93
CA VAL A 65 -22.13 14.64 -3.44
C VAL A 65 -23.29 15.23 -2.62
N PRO A 66 -23.08 16.19 -1.69
CA PRO A 66 -24.19 16.83 -0.97
C PRO A 66 -25.13 17.65 -1.87
N VAL A 67 -24.60 18.21 -2.97
CA VAL A 67 -25.37 19.04 -3.92
C VAL A 67 -26.25 18.19 -4.84
N PHE A 68 -25.79 17.02 -5.28
CA PHE A 68 -26.60 16.10 -6.09
C PHE A 68 -27.83 15.59 -5.35
N VAL A 69 -27.71 15.34 -4.05
CA VAL A 69 -28.83 14.93 -3.20
C VAL A 69 -29.86 16.07 -3.07
N ALA A 70 -29.42 17.33 -3.11
CA ALA A 70 -30.30 18.49 -3.04
C ALA A 70 -31.00 18.83 -4.39
N ARG A 71 -30.41 18.49 -5.55
CA ARG A 71 -30.97 18.82 -6.87
C ARG A 71 -31.95 17.80 -7.45
N ALA A 72 -32.33 16.77 -6.69
CA ALA A 72 -33.34 15.79 -7.08
C ALA A 72 -34.80 16.31 -7.05
N ALA A 73 -35.02 17.60 -6.80
CA ALA A 73 -36.34 18.21 -6.79
C ALA A 73 -36.66 18.89 -8.13
N GLY A 74 -37.39 18.20 -9.01
CA GLY A 74 -38.32 18.89 -9.93
C GLY A 74 -38.15 18.75 -11.45
N VAL A 75 -37.29 17.86 -11.97
CA VAL A 75 -37.19 17.58 -13.42
C VAL A 75 -37.46 16.09 -13.67
N ASP A 76 -37.99 15.72 -14.85
CA ASP A 76 -38.07 14.32 -15.29
C ASP A 76 -36.69 13.65 -15.17
N SER A 77 -36.55 12.87 -14.10
CA SER A 77 -35.26 12.40 -13.59
C SER A 77 -34.60 11.42 -14.54
N ALA A 78 -35.36 10.73 -15.39
CA ALA A 78 -34.85 9.73 -16.31
C ALA A 78 -34.08 10.35 -17.48
N THR A 79 -34.64 11.38 -18.11
CA THR A 79 -34.02 12.05 -19.27
C THR A 79 -32.74 12.79 -18.86
N LEU A 80 -32.79 13.53 -17.75
CA LEU A 80 -31.61 14.21 -17.21
C LEU A 80 -30.52 13.21 -16.79
N ALA A 81 -30.90 12.11 -16.13
CA ALA A 81 -29.96 11.05 -15.77
C ALA A 81 -29.30 10.42 -17.00
N ALA A 82 -30.04 10.18 -18.08
CA ALA A 82 -29.49 9.64 -19.32
C ALA A 82 -28.49 10.61 -19.98
N ILE A 83 -28.79 11.92 -20.01
CA ILE A 83 -27.90 12.94 -20.55
C ILE A 83 -26.61 13.05 -19.71
N VAL A 84 -26.74 13.14 -18.38
CA VAL A 84 -25.59 13.18 -17.46
C VAL A 84 -24.75 11.91 -17.57
N PHE A 85 -25.38 10.75 -17.67
CA PHE A 85 -24.69 9.48 -17.88
C PHE A 85 -23.93 9.46 -19.22
N GLY A 86 -24.56 9.92 -20.31
CA GLY A 86 -23.93 10.04 -21.62
C GLY A 86 -22.72 10.97 -21.62
N ILE A 87 -22.84 12.13 -20.98
CA ILE A 87 -21.73 13.07 -20.79
C ILE A 87 -20.62 12.43 -19.96
N GLY A 88 -20.96 11.74 -18.86
CA GLY A 88 -19.99 11.01 -18.05
C GLY A 88 -19.26 9.92 -18.85
N LEU A 89 -19.97 9.15 -19.68
CA LEU A 89 -19.38 8.12 -20.53
C LEU A 89 -18.45 8.72 -21.58
N ALA A 90 -18.84 9.84 -22.21
CA ALA A 90 -17.99 10.54 -23.16
C ALA A 90 -16.73 11.13 -22.49
N THR A 91 -16.89 11.74 -21.32
CA THR A 91 -15.79 12.25 -20.48
C THR A 91 -14.78 11.14 -20.18
N PHE A 92 -15.27 9.98 -19.70
CA PHE A 92 -14.47 8.81 -19.44
C PHE A 92 -13.79 8.29 -20.72
N GLY A 93 -14.55 8.15 -21.81
CA GLY A 93 -14.06 7.64 -23.09
C GLY A 93 -12.92 8.50 -23.65
N VAL A 94 -13.04 9.82 -23.58
CA VAL A 94 -11.97 10.75 -23.98
C VAL A 94 -10.77 10.62 -23.05
N ALA A 95 -10.95 10.61 -21.72
CA ALA A 95 -9.85 10.44 -20.78
C ALA A 95 -9.10 9.12 -21.01
N ALA A 96 -9.84 8.02 -21.19
CA ALA A 96 -9.27 6.70 -21.48
C ALA A 96 -8.53 6.67 -22.82
N ALA A 97 -9.13 7.21 -23.88
CA ALA A 97 -8.51 7.28 -25.19
C ALA A 97 -7.21 8.10 -25.17
N VAL A 98 -7.20 9.25 -24.48
CA VAL A 98 -5.99 10.07 -24.31
C VAL A 98 -4.95 9.36 -23.46
N SER A 99 -5.36 8.64 -22.41
CA SER A 99 -4.45 7.87 -21.57
C SER A 99 -3.77 6.72 -22.33
N VAL A 100 -4.49 6.04 -23.21
CA VAL A 100 -3.98 4.87 -23.94
C VAL A 100 -3.28 5.25 -25.24
N PHE A 101 -3.91 6.08 -26.07
CA PHE A 101 -3.44 6.41 -27.42
C PHE A 101 -2.67 7.75 -27.49
N GLY A 102 -2.74 8.56 -26.44
CA GLY A 102 -2.06 9.85 -26.38
C GLY A 102 -0.54 9.73 -26.24
N GLY A 103 0.17 10.73 -26.75
CA GLY A 103 1.60 10.88 -26.50
C GLY A 103 1.91 11.19 -25.03
N PRO A 104 3.17 11.08 -24.58
CA PRO A 104 3.56 11.23 -23.17
C PRO A 104 3.04 12.53 -22.50
N ALA A 105 3.07 13.64 -23.23
CA ALA A 105 2.58 14.93 -22.73
C ALA A 105 1.05 14.95 -22.53
N PHE A 106 0.28 14.27 -23.37
CA PHE A 106 -1.19 14.26 -23.27
C PHE A 106 -1.68 13.27 -22.22
N ARG A 107 -1.01 12.12 -22.07
CA ARG A 107 -1.32 11.13 -21.02
C ARG A 107 -1.27 11.73 -19.62
N LEU A 108 -0.30 12.64 -19.39
CA LEU A 108 -0.14 13.37 -18.12
C LEU A 108 -1.40 14.17 -17.73
N TYR A 109 -2.17 14.64 -18.72
CA TYR A 109 -3.38 15.45 -18.51
C TYR A 109 -4.66 14.74 -18.96
N ALA A 110 -4.64 13.42 -19.11
CA ALA A 110 -5.76 12.66 -19.68
C ALA A 110 -7.10 12.92 -18.95
N ALA A 111 -7.06 12.97 -17.61
CA ALA A 111 -8.25 13.25 -16.81
C ALA A 111 -8.76 14.69 -17.01
N LEU A 112 -7.86 15.68 -17.06
CA LEU A 112 -8.21 17.09 -17.31
C LEU A 112 -8.79 17.29 -18.72
N ILE A 113 -8.20 16.64 -19.73
CA ILE A 113 -8.67 16.71 -21.12
C ILE A 113 -10.05 16.05 -21.25
N GLY A 114 -10.26 14.88 -20.64
CA GLY A 114 -11.57 14.23 -20.62
C GLY A 114 -12.64 15.10 -19.96
N MET A 115 -12.30 15.74 -18.83
CA MET A 115 -13.18 16.68 -18.14
C MET A 115 -13.54 17.88 -19.03
N ALA A 116 -12.55 18.50 -19.68
CA ALA A 116 -12.79 19.61 -20.60
C ALA A 116 -13.70 19.20 -21.77
N ALA A 117 -13.46 18.03 -22.37
CA ALA A 117 -14.31 17.51 -23.44
C ALA A 117 -15.75 17.24 -22.97
N GLY A 118 -15.91 16.68 -21.77
CA GLY A 118 -17.22 16.45 -21.15
C GLY A 118 -18.00 17.73 -20.91
N VAL A 119 -17.33 18.79 -20.43
CA VAL A 119 -17.95 20.10 -20.22
C VAL A 119 -18.37 20.70 -21.55
N VAL A 120 -17.51 20.65 -22.58
CA VAL A 120 -17.85 21.15 -23.92
C VAL A 120 -19.08 20.43 -24.47
N LEU A 121 -19.16 19.10 -24.27
CA LEU A 121 -20.34 18.32 -24.66
C LEU A 121 -21.58 18.69 -23.83
N ALA A 122 -21.45 18.89 -22.52
CA ALA A 122 -22.55 19.31 -21.66
C ALA A 122 -23.11 20.67 -22.09
N ALA A 123 -22.23 21.60 -22.46
CA ALA A 123 -22.60 22.92 -22.96
C ALA A 123 -23.29 22.84 -24.33
N SER A 124 -22.76 22.02 -25.26
CA SER A 124 -23.35 21.89 -26.60
C SER A 124 -24.71 21.19 -26.60
N LEU A 125 -24.96 20.31 -25.63
CA LEU A 125 -26.27 19.67 -25.42
C LEU A 125 -27.26 20.55 -24.64
N GLY A 126 -26.86 21.75 -24.20
CA GLY A 126 -27.70 22.63 -23.38
C GLY A 126 -28.05 22.02 -22.01
N ALA A 127 -27.24 21.05 -21.53
CA ALA A 127 -27.51 20.33 -20.29
C ALA A 127 -27.22 21.16 -19.02
N ILE A 128 -26.60 22.33 -19.21
CA ILE A 128 -26.35 23.31 -18.15
C ILE A 128 -27.54 24.27 -18.12
N ALA A 129 -28.39 24.14 -17.09
CA ALA A 129 -29.60 24.94 -16.95
C ALA A 129 -29.27 26.46 -16.91
N PRO A 130 -30.13 27.33 -17.49
CA PRO A 130 -29.97 28.78 -17.44
C PRO A 130 -29.82 29.33 -16.01
N ASP A 131 -30.49 28.72 -15.04
CA ASP A 131 -30.40 29.09 -13.62
C ASP A 131 -29.01 28.86 -13.03
N GLY A 132 -28.27 27.85 -13.52
CA GLY A 132 -26.89 27.61 -13.12
C GLY A 132 -25.96 28.75 -13.54
N TRP A 133 -26.15 29.29 -14.75
CA TRP A 133 -25.42 30.46 -15.24
C TRP A 133 -25.78 31.72 -14.45
N ARG A 134 -27.07 31.93 -14.14
CA ARG A 134 -27.53 33.06 -13.31
C ARG A 134 -26.95 33.02 -11.90
N HIS A 135 -26.89 31.83 -11.30
CA HIS A 135 -26.27 31.65 -9.99
C HIS A 135 -24.77 31.95 -10.02
N LEU A 136 -24.05 31.44 -11.04
CA LEU A 136 -22.63 31.75 -11.25
C LEU A 136 -22.37 33.25 -11.43
N ASP A 137 -23.24 33.95 -12.15
CA ASP A 137 -23.09 35.39 -12.39
C ASP A 137 -23.26 36.22 -11.11
N ALA A 138 -24.15 35.78 -10.21
CA ALA A 138 -24.43 36.43 -8.93
C ALA A 138 -23.30 36.27 -7.90
N GLU A 139 -22.45 35.26 -8.03
CA GLU A 139 -21.36 35.02 -7.08
C GLU A 139 -20.21 36.04 -7.27
N PRO A 140 -19.64 36.58 -6.16
CA PRO A 140 -18.51 37.49 -6.23
C PRO A 140 -17.21 36.77 -6.60
N TRP A 141 -16.28 37.47 -7.23
CA TRP A 141 -14.95 36.93 -7.55
C TRP A 141 -14.10 36.64 -6.32
N LEU A 142 -14.22 37.47 -5.27
CA LEU A 142 -13.49 37.32 -4.02
C LEU A 142 -14.45 37.50 -2.84
N ALA A 143 -14.55 36.48 -1.99
CA ALA A 143 -15.22 36.56 -0.71
C ALA A 143 -14.51 35.64 0.29
N LEU A 144 -14.31 36.13 1.52
CA LEU A 144 -13.71 35.31 2.57
C LEU A 144 -14.71 34.23 3.04
N PRO A 145 -14.23 33.02 3.39
CA PRO A 145 -15.07 31.96 3.95
C PRO A 145 -15.85 32.46 5.17
N ARG A 146 -17.17 32.29 5.17
CA ARG A 146 -18.01 32.67 6.30
C ARG A 146 -17.82 31.68 7.44
N LEU A 147 -17.35 32.16 8.58
CA LEU A 147 -17.11 31.35 9.78
C LEU A 147 -18.36 31.17 10.68
N GLY A 148 -19.53 31.68 10.26
CA GLY A 148 -20.76 31.62 11.06
C GLY A 148 -21.33 30.21 11.28
N HIS A 149 -20.83 29.20 10.56
CA HIS A 149 -21.20 27.79 10.75
C HIS A 149 -20.41 27.10 11.87
N LEU A 150 -19.36 27.75 12.40
CA LEU A 150 -18.56 27.21 13.48
C LEU A 150 -19.39 27.14 14.76
N THR A 151 -19.79 25.91 15.13
CA THR A 151 -20.47 25.64 16.39
C THR A 151 -19.71 24.55 17.14
N TRP A 152 -19.41 24.82 18.41
CA TRP A 152 -18.62 23.94 19.27
C TRP A 152 -19.54 23.21 20.25
N THR A 153 -20.53 22.50 19.70
CA THR A 153 -21.45 21.71 20.50
C THR A 153 -20.98 20.27 20.51
N ILE A 154 -20.50 19.81 21.65
CA ILE A 154 -20.09 18.41 21.82
C ILE A 154 -21.34 17.60 22.16
N SER A 155 -21.72 16.67 21.28
CA SER A 155 -22.83 15.76 21.56
C SER A 155 -22.42 14.75 22.65
N PRO A 156 -23.17 14.62 23.76
CA PRO A 156 -22.86 13.67 24.83
C PRO A 156 -23.31 12.23 24.53
N ASP A 157 -23.92 11.96 23.36
CA ASP A 157 -24.41 10.62 23.00
C ASP A 157 -23.24 9.63 22.78
N PRO A 158 -23.09 8.61 23.66
CA PRO A 158 -22.03 7.62 23.53
C PRO A 158 -22.13 6.80 22.23
N THR A 159 -23.33 6.67 21.66
CA THR A 159 -23.58 5.93 20.42
C THR A 159 -22.94 6.63 19.23
N LEU A 160 -23.07 7.97 19.16
CA LEU A 160 -22.45 8.78 18.12
C LEU A 160 -20.93 8.82 18.26
N LEU A 161 -20.42 8.85 19.50
CA LEU A 161 -18.98 8.76 19.75
C LEU A 161 -18.41 7.42 19.28
N LEU A 162 -19.10 6.31 19.58
CA LEU A 162 -18.71 4.97 19.13
C LEU A 162 -18.75 4.87 17.60
N ALA A 163 -19.85 5.31 16.98
CA ALA A 163 -20.00 5.38 15.53
C ALA A 163 -18.87 6.17 14.85
N PHE A 164 -18.52 7.34 15.41
CA PHE A 164 -17.41 8.16 14.92
C PHE A 164 -16.06 7.45 15.10
N GLY A 165 -15.80 6.86 16.26
CA GLY A 165 -14.55 6.13 16.50
C GLY A 165 -14.35 4.96 15.54
N LEU A 166 -15.43 4.23 15.24
CA LEU A 166 -15.44 3.13 14.27
C LEU A 166 -15.20 3.64 12.83
N ALA A 167 -15.83 4.74 12.44
CA ALA A 167 -15.58 5.38 11.15
C ALA A 167 -14.15 5.93 11.03
N ALA A 168 -13.62 6.55 12.08
CA ALA A 168 -12.26 7.08 12.15
C ALA A 168 -11.21 5.95 12.09
N PHE A 169 -11.49 4.80 12.70
CA PHE A 169 -10.66 3.61 12.57
C PHE A 169 -10.61 3.10 11.12
N ALA A 170 -11.76 2.98 10.47
CA ALA A 170 -11.83 2.61 9.06
C ALA A 170 -11.13 3.63 8.15
N ALA A 171 -11.27 4.93 8.46
CA ALA A 171 -10.57 6.01 7.77
C ALA A 171 -9.05 5.84 7.87
N THR A 172 -8.54 5.52 9.06
CA THR A 172 -7.11 5.26 9.30
C THR A 172 -6.60 4.08 8.48
N LEU A 173 -7.37 2.97 8.42
CA LEU A 173 -7.02 1.81 7.60
C LEU A 173 -6.93 2.17 6.11
N LYS A 174 -7.83 3.03 5.62
CA LYS A 174 -7.78 3.56 4.26
C LYS A 174 -6.50 4.37 4.03
N THR A 175 -6.09 5.22 4.97
CA THR A 175 -4.84 5.99 4.89
C THR A 175 -3.62 5.08 4.79
N ILE A 176 -3.57 4.00 5.59
CA ILE A 176 -2.50 3.01 5.51
C ILE A 176 -2.41 2.40 4.10
N GLY A 177 -3.56 2.05 3.52
CA GLY A 177 -3.63 1.56 2.14
C GLY A 177 -3.13 2.59 1.13
N ALA A 178 -3.60 3.84 1.22
CA ALA A 178 -3.22 4.93 0.31
C ALA A 178 -1.70 5.21 0.35
N VAL A 179 -1.12 5.29 1.55
CA VAL A 179 0.31 5.53 1.75
C VAL A 179 1.12 4.32 1.28
N SER A 180 0.67 3.10 1.54
CA SER A 180 1.33 1.89 1.04
C SER A 180 1.35 1.83 -0.49
N THR A 181 0.23 2.17 -1.13
CA THR A 181 0.16 2.26 -2.60
C THR A 181 1.08 3.36 -3.12
N ALA A 182 1.09 4.54 -2.49
CA ALA A 182 1.98 5.62 -2.88
C ALA A 182 3.47 5.26 -2.74
N GLN A 183 3.86 4.53 -1.68
CA GLN A 183 5.23 4.02 -1.53
C GLN A 183 5.59 3.07 -2.68
N ARG A 184 4.72 2.10 -2.96
CA ARG A 184 4.91 1.13 -4.05
C ARG A 184 5.02 1.81 -5.42
N LEU A 185 4.23 2.85 -5.68
CA LEU A 185 4.31 3.63 -6.92
C LEU A 185 5.65 4.39 -7.07
N ASN A 186 6.35 4.68 -5.98
CA ASN A 186 7.55 5.51 -5.96
C ASN A 186 8.85 4.71 -5.75
N ASP A 187 8.77 3.40 -5.56
CA ASP A 187 9.91 2.56 -5.22
C ASP A 187 9.84 1.27 -6.06
N ALA A 188 10.79 1.12 -6.98
CA ALA A 188 10.85 -0.05 -7.88
C ALA A 188 11.24 -1.33 -7.13
N ASP A 189 11.95 -1.18 -6.02
CA ASP A 189 12.40 -2.28 -5.17
C ASP A 189 11.45 -2.52 -3.99
N TRP A 190 10.23 -1.95 -4.06
CA TRP A 190 9.27 -2.01 -2.98
C TRP A 190 8.93 -3.46 -2.62
N SER A 191 9.28 -3.85 -1.41
CA SER A 191 9.07 -5.20 -0.91
C SER A 191 8.04 -5.27 0.22
N ARG A 192 7.89 -4.18 0.99
CA ARG A 192 6.97 -4.06 2.13
C ARG A 192 6.68 -2.60 2.48
N PRO A 193 5.54 -2.30 3.14
CA PRO A 193 5.27 -0.95 3.63
C PRO A 193 6.28 -0.49 4.69
N ASP A 194 6.82 0.72 4.52
CA ASP A 194 7.64 1.41 5.51
C ASP A 194 6.75 1.95 6.64
N ALA A 195 6.91 1.38 7.84
CA ALA A 195 6.18 1.75 9.05
C ALA A 195 6.38 3.21 9.47
N GLY A 196 7.56 3.80 9.21
CA GLY A 196 7.85 5.20 9.51
C GLY A 196 7.03 6.15 8.65
N ASN A 197 6.94 5.88 7.35
CA ASN A 197 6.10 6.64 6.42
C ASN A 197 4.62 6.42 6.69
N LEU A 198 4.20 5.19 7.00
CA LEU A 198 2.81 4.90 7.42
C LEU A 198 2.43 5.71 8.66
N ARG A 199 3.29 5.72 9.70
CA ARG A 199 3.05 6.48 10.92
C ARG A 199 2.89 7.98 10.64
N ARG A 200 3.77 8.56 9.82
CA ARG A 200 3.71 9.99 9.45
C ARG A 200 2.46 10.31 8.63
N GLY A 201 2.08 9.42 7.70
CA GLY A 201 0.88 9.57 6.88
C GLY A 201 -0.40 9.54 7.71
N VAL A 202 -0.54 8.53 8.59
CA VAL A 202 -1.68 8.43 9.53
C VAL A 202 -1.73 9.63 10.47
N PHE A 203 -0.59 10.07 10.99
CA PHE A 203 -0.54 11.26 11.85
C PHE A 203 -0.98 12.53 11.12
N GLY A 204 -0.53 12.73 9.88
CA GLY A 204 -0.94 13.87 9.05
C GLY A 204 -2.44 13.85 8.73
N ASP A 205 -3.01 12.68 8.46
CA ASP A 205 -4.44 12.47 8.23
C ASP A 205 -5.28 12.80 9.47
N GLY A 206 -4.83 12.33 10.64
CA GLY A 206 -5.44 12.68 11.93
C GLY A 206 -5.38 14.17 12.24
N LEU A 207 -4.23 14.82 11.97
CA LEU A 207 -4.09 16.27 12.14
C LEU A 207 -5.02 17.04 11.21
N ALA A 208 -5.16 16.61 9.95
CA ALA A 208 -6.10 17.20 9.00
C ALA A 208 -7.56 17.04 9.48
N SER A 209 -7.92 15.88 10.01
CA SER A 209 -9.23 15.64 10.63
C SER A 209 -9.49 16.53 11.85
N ILE A 210 -8.49 16.71 12.72
CA ILE A 210 -8.59 17.63 13.87
C ILE A 210 -8.81 19.06 13.37
N CYS A 211 -7.99 19.54 12.44
CA CYS A 211 -8.14 20.87 11.86
C CYS A 211 -9.52 21.06 11.21
N ALA A 212 -10.03 20.05 10.51
CA ALA A 212 -11.36 20.09 9.92
C ALA A 212 -12.47 20.16 10.96
N GLY A 213 -12.40 19.35 12.02
CA GLY A 213 -13.33 19.44 13.15
C GLY A 213 -13.26 20.79 13.85
N LEU A 214 -12.06 21.37 13.98
CA LEU A 214 -11.88 22.71 14.54
C LEU A 214 -12.48 23.81 13.65
N LEU A 215 -12.58 23.56 12.35
CA LEU A 215 -13.21 24.45 11.38
C LEU A 215 -14.69 24.09 11.14
N GLY A 216 -15.32 23.31 12.03
CA GLY A 216 -16.74 22.95 11.91
C GLY A 216 -17.06 22.13 10.66
N SER A 217 -16.04 21.51 10.05
CA SER A 217 -16.13 20.68 8.85
C SER A 217 -16.19 19.19 9.24
N THR A 218 -16.47 18.34 8.26
CA THR A 218 -16.45 16.89 8.43
C THR A 218 -15.02 16.36 8.49
N GLY A 219 -14.84 15.19 9.12
CA GLY A 219 -13.55 14.52 9.20
C GLY A 219 -12.93 14.31 7.80
N GLN A 220 -11.65 14.65 7.67
CA GLN A 220 -10.92 14.57 6.41
C GLN A 220 -10.11 13.29 6.35
N ASN A 221 -9.89 12.79 5.14
CA ASN A 221 -9.06 11.61 4.91
C ASN A 221 -8.35 11.74 3.57
N SER A 222 -7.20 11.09 3.47
CA SER A 222 -6.37 10.93 2.29
C SER A 222 -7.18 10.52 1.05
N ALA A 223 -6.98 11.28 -0.03
CA ALA A 223 -7.65 11.06 -1.30
C ALA A 223 -7.03 9.89 -2.08
N THR A 224 -7.62 8.71 -1.97
CA THR A 224 -7.20 7.52 -2.74
C THR A 224 -7.32 7.73 -4.25
N SER A 225 -8.27 8.56 -4.70
CA SER A 225 -8.41 8.96 -6.10
C SER A 225 -7.19 9.69 -6.62
N ALA A 226 -6.59 10.57 -5.81
CA ALA A 226 -5.35 11.26 -6.16
C ALA A 226 -4.20 10.26 -6.39
N VAL A 227 -4.04 9.27 -5.50
CA VAL A 227 -3.04 8.21 -5.67
C VAL A 227 -3.28 7.40 -6.96
N GLY A 228 -4.54 7.10 -7.29
CA GLY A 228 -4.91 6.43 -8.53
C GLY A 228 -4.46 7.19 -9.78
N ILE A 229 -4.65 8.50 -9.80
CA ILE A 229 -4.25 9.37 -10.93
C ILE A 229 -2.74 9.57 -10.98
N SER A 230 -2.06 9.67 -9.83
CA SER A 230 -0.59 9.67 -9.81
C SER A 230 -0.03 8.39 -10.44
N GLY A 231 -0.71 7.25 -10.24
CA GLY A 231 -0.40 6.00 -10.94
C GLY A 231 -0.67 6.05 -12.44
N ALA A 232 -1.81 6.59 -12.84
CA ALA A 232 -2.17 6.72 -14.25
C ALA A 232 -1.23 7.64 -15.04
N THR A 233 -0.82 8.75 -14.42
CA THR A 233 -0.04 9.82 -15.06
C THR A 233 1.47 9.65 -14.90
N GLY A 234 1.91 8.79 -13.97
CA GLY A 234 3.32 8.68 -13.59
C GLY A 234 3.86 9.94 -12.90
N ALA A 235 3.00 10.82 -12.39
CA ALA A 235 3.39 12.06 -11.73
C ALA A 235 3.03 12.00 -10.24
N THR A 236 4.04 11.73 -9.41
CA THR A 236 3.92 11.52 -7.96
C THR A 236 4.60 12.63 -7.14
N SER A 237 5.12 13.66 -7.80
CA SER A 237 5.82 14.79 -7.17
C SER A 237 5.02 15.46 -6.04
N ARG A 238 5.68 15.64 -4.89
CA ARG A 238 5.11 16.36 -3.73
C ARG A 238 4.74 17.82 -4.05
N TRP A 239 5.38 18.43 -5.04
CA TRP A 239 5.11 19.81 -5.43
C TRP A 239 3.72 19.95 -6.05
N ILE A 240 3.20 18.90 -6.69
CA ILE A 240 1.83 18.85 -7.23
C ILE A 240 0.81 18.93 -6.08
N ALA A 241 1.11 18.30 -4.93
CA ALA A 241 0.26 18.39 -3.75
C ALA A 241 0.25 19.81 -3.15
N LEU A 242 1.37 20.53 -3.21
CA LEU A 242 1.44 21.93 -2.78
C LEU A 242 0.63 22.86 -3.70
N THR A 243 0.67 22.65 -5.01
CA THR A 243 -0.17 23.45 -5.93
C THR A 243 -1.64 23.09 -5.82
N LEU A 244 -1.99 21.81 -5.58
CA LEU A 244 -3.34 21.41 -5.20
C LEU A 244 -3.82 22.18 -3.95
N ALA A 245 -3.02 22.23 -2.89
CA ALA A 245 -3.37 22.98 -1.67
C ALA A 245 -3.58 24.47 -1.96
N GLY A 246 -2.72 25.08 -2.79
CA GLY A 246 -2.89 26.46 -3.23
C GLY A 246 -4.18 26.70 -4.03
N TRP A 247 -4.51 25.77 -4.94
CA TRP A 247 -5.77 25.80 -5.70
C TRP A 247 -7.00 25.69 -4.80
N LEU A 248 -7.00 24.77 -3.82
CA LEU A 248 -8.10 24.64 -2.85
C LEU A 248 -8.23 25.88 -1.97
N ALA A 249 -7.12 26.47 -1.52
CA ALA A 249 -7.13 27.73 -0.77
C ALA A 249 -7.68 28.90 -1.61
N ALA A 250 -7.32 28.97 -2.90
CA ALA A 250 -7.86 29.95 -3.83
C ALA A 250 -9.38 29.75 -4.03
N MET A 251 -9.84 28.51 -4.24
CA MET A 251 -11.27 28.18 -4.34
C MET A 251 -12.05 28.64 -3.11
N ALA A 252 -11.49 28.44 -1.90
CA ALA A 252 -12.15 28.85 -0.67
C ALA A 252 -12.38 30.37 -0.59
N CYS A 253 -11.54 31.18 -1.27
CA CYS A 253 -11.67 32.64 -1.31
C CYS A 253 -12.37 33.16 -2.58
N MET A 254 -12.58 32.31 -3.59
CA MET A 254 -13.13 32.68 -4.90
C MET A 254 -14.43 31.90 -5.16
N PRO A 255 -15.57 32.31 -4.56
CA PRO A 255 -16.81 31.54 -4.67
C PRO A 255 -17.31 31.45 -6.10
N LYS A 256 -17.05 32.43 -6.97
CA LYS A 256 -17.34 32.32 -8.40
C LYS A 256 -16.60 31.17 -9.08
N LEU A 257 -15.34 30.92 -8.72
CA LEU A 257 -14.57 29.79 -9.23
C LEU A 257 -15.11 28.48 -8.65
N ALA A 258 -15.49 28.46 -7.36
CA ALA A 258 -16.13 27.30 -6.74
C ALA A 258 -17.46 26.94 -7.42
N ALA A 259 -18.34 27.92 -7.67
CA ALA A 259 -19.61 27.74 -8.35
C ALA A 259 -19.43 27.28 -9.81
N LEU A 260 -18.42 27.80 -10.52
CA LEU A 260 -18.07 27.35 -11.87
C LEU A 260 -17.68 25.87 -11.85
N PHE A 261 -16.80 25.49 -10.94
CA PHE A 261 -16.40 24.09 -10.79
C PHE A 261 -17.57 23.21 -10.38
N GLU A 262 -18.45 23.64 -9.48
CA GLU A 262 -19.65 22.89 -9.12
C GLU A 262 -20.56 22.64 -10.34
N LEU A 263 -20.78 23.68 -11.15
CA LEU A 263 -21.62 23.61 -12.35
C LEU A 263 -21.03 22.66 -13.40
N MET A 264 -19.74 22.80 -13.68
CA MET A 264 -19.04 22.00 -14.69
C MET A 264 -18.85 20.55 -14.23
N LEU A 265 -18.33 20.38 -13.01
CA LEU A 265 -17.95 19.08 -12.46
C LEU A 265 -19.18 18.21 -12.20
N GLY A 266 -20.33 18.81 -11.87
CA GLY A 266 -21.59 18.08 -11.73
C GLY A 266 -21.91 17.22 -12.95
N MET A 267 -21.71 17.74 -14.16
CA MET A 267 -22.09 17.05 -15.40
C MET A 267 -21.09 15.96 -15.82
N VAL A 268 -19.83 16.09 -15.42
CA VAL A 268 -18.72 15.22 -15.86
C VAL A 268 -18.17 14.31 -14.75
N LEU A 269 -18.72 14.46 -13.54
CA LEU A 269 -18.26 13.80 -12.31
C LEU A 269 -18.07 12.30 -12.48
N GLY A 270 -19.11 11.64 -13.01
CA GLY A 270 -19.15 10.18 -13.16
C GLY A 270 -18.01 9.67 -14.04
N GLY A 271 -17.69 10.39 -15.12
CA GLY A 271 -16.65 9.98 -16.06
C GLY A 271 -15.24 10.09 -15.48
N VAL A 272 -14.96 11.20 -14.80
CA VAL A 272 -13.65 11.44 -14.18
C VAL A 272 -13.43 10.50 -12.99
N LEU A 273 -14.46 10.27 -12.17
CA LEU A 273 -14.40 9.31 -11.08
C LEU A 273 -14.24 7.88 -11.58
N ALA A 274 -14.94 7.49 -12.65
CA ALA A 274 -14.76 6.19 -13.28
C ALA A 274 -13.31 5.99 -13.77
N PHE A 275 -12.75 7.01 -14.44
CA PHE A 275 -11.36 6.98 -14.88
C PHE A 275 -10.38 6.76 -13.71
N ALA A 276 -10.51 7.53 -12.63
CA ALA A 276 -9.67 7.37 -11.43
C ALA A 276 -9.90 6.02 -10.73
N ALA A 277 -11.13 5.51 -10.70
CA ALA A 277 -11.50 4.26 -10.07
C ALA A 277 -10.85 3.05 -10.74
N ILE A 278 -10.73 3.03 -12.08
CA ILE A 278 -10.08 1.92 -12.80
C ILE A 278 -8.63 1.75 -12.34
N TYR A 279 -7.85 2.84 -12.27
CA TYR A 279 -6.47 2.78 -11.80
C TYR A 279 -6.39 2.47 -10.31
N MET A 280 -7.36 2.90 -9.50
CA MET A 280 -7.44 2.51 -8.09
C MET A 280 -7.66 1.01 -7.93
N VAL A 281 -8.54 0.41 -8.73
CA VAL A 281 -8.78 -1.03 -8.74
C VAL A 281 -7.54 -1.79 -9.22
N ALA A 282 -6.91 -1.36 -10.30
CA ALA A 282 -5.67 -1.96 -10.80
C ALA A 282 -4.56 -1.95 -9.72
N ASN A 283 -4.32 -0.78 -9.11
CA ASN A 283 -3.35 -0.64 -8.01
C ASN A 283 -3.71 -1.53 -6.81
N GLY A 284 -4.99 -1.70 -6.51
CA GLY A 284 -5.48 -2.59 -5.46
C GLY A 284 -5.23 -4.08 -5.76
N ILE A 285 -5.53 -4.53 -6.98
CA ILE A 285 -5.27 -5.91 -7.42
C ILE A 285 -3.78 -6.22 -7.39
N GLU A 286 -2.95 -5.32 -7.88
CA GLU A 286 -1.50 -5.48 -7.83
C GLU A 286 -0.96 -5.48 -6.41
N LEU A 287 -1.53 -4.67 -5.51
CA LEU A 287 -1.17 -4.69 -4.08
C LEU A 287 -1.53 -6.03 -3.44
N ILE A 288 -2.71 -6.58 -3.73
CA ILE A 288 -3.12 -7.92 -3.28
C ILE A 288 -2.18 -8.99 -3.85
N GLY A 289 -1.84 -8.88 -5.14
CA GLY A 289 -0.95 -9.80 -5.86
C GLY A 289 0.54 -9.66 -5.52
N SER A 290 0.93 -8.66 -4.73
CA SER A 290 2.31 -8.49 -4.25
C SER A 290 2.79 -9.64 -3.37
N ARG A 291 1.87 -10.46 -2.86
CA ARG A 291 2.14 -11.70 -2.14
C ARG A 291 1.34 -12.84 -2.74
N VAL A 292 1.86 -14.06 -2.60
CA VAL A 292 1.13 -15.27 -3.01
C VAL A 292 -0.20 -15.36 -2.25
N LEU A 293 -1.29 -15.48 -3.01
CA LEU A 293 -2.65 -15.69 -2.54
C LEU A 293 -2.83 -17.15 -2.14
N ASP A 294 -2.56 -17.46 -0.87
CA ASP A 294 -2.85 -18.77 -0.29
C ASP A 294 -4.34 -18.89 0.07
N ARG A 295 -4.77 -20.09 0.48
CA ARG A 295 -6.18 -20.34 0.83
C ARG A 295 -6.72 -19.36 1.89
N ARG A 296 -5.90 -18.98 2.88
CA ARG A 296 -6.30 -18.07 3.97
C ARG A 296 -6.46 -16.65 3.44
N ARG A 297 -5.45 -16.11 2.75
CA ARG A 297 -5.49 -14.77 2.16
C ARG A 297 -6.61 -14.64 1.13
N ALA A 298 -6.83 -15.67 0.32
CA ALA A 298 -7.93 -15.69 -0.64
C ALA A 298 -9.30 -15.57 0.04
N LEU A 299 -9.51 -16.27 1.17
CA LEU A 299 -10.74 -16.13 1.96
C LEU A 299 -10.87 -14.73 2.59
N VAL A 300 -9.79 -14.17 3.13
CA VAL A 300 -9.79 -12.81 3.70
C VAL A 300 -10.19 -11.78 2.63
N VAL A 301 -9.51 -11.81 1.49
CA VAL A 301 -9.74 -10.87 0.38
C VAL A 301 -11.14 -11.04 -0.20
N GLY A 302 -11.56 -12.27 -0.49
CA GLY A 302 -12.88 -12.55 -1.05
C GLY A 302 -14.02 -12.13 -0.12
N ALA A 303 -13.94 -12.48 1.17
CA ALA A 303 -14.95 -12.09 2.16
C ALA A 303 -15.01 -10.57 2.35
N ALA A 304 -13.86 -9.89 2.34
CA ALA A 304 -13.80 -8.42 2.43
C ALA A 304 -14.47 -7.74 1.23
N ILE A 305 -14.24 -8.23 0.01
CA ILE A 305 -14.86 -7.68 -1.22
C ILE A 305 -16.38 -7.92 -1.20
N ILE A 306 -16.82 -9.13 -0.85
CA ILE A 306 -18.26 -9.47 -0.75
C ILE A 306 -18.92 -8.61 0.31
N ALA A 307 -18.34 -8.50 1.50
CA ALA A 307 -18.87 -7.64 2.56
C ALA A 307 -18.99 -6.19 2.07
N ALA A 308 -17.94 -5.66 1.43
CA ALA A 308 -17.93 -4.29 0.94
C ALA A 308 -19.04 -3.96 -0.06
N THR A 309 -19.52 -4.93 -0.84
CA THR A 309 -20.60 -4.74 -1.81
C THR A 309 -21.98 -5.15 -1.29
N SER A 310 -22.05 -5.87 -0.16
CA SER A 310 -23.29 -6.49 0.36
C SER A 310 -24.41 -5.49 0.64
N PHE A 311 -24.16 -4.41 1.39
CA PHE A 311 -25.20 -3.43 1.72
C PHE A 311 -25.69 -2.63 0.51
N ARG A 312 -24.88 -2.53 -0.56
CA ARG A 312 -25.32 -1.91 -1.81
C ARG A 312 -26.25 -2.83 -2.60
N ALA A 313 -26.03 -4.15 -2.51
CA ALA A 313 -26.88 -5.15 -3.15
C ALA A 313 -28.19 -5.36 -2.37
N MET A 314 -28.13 -5.30 -1.03
CA MET A 314 -29.28 -5.49 -0.14
C MET A 314 -29.31 -4.40 0.95
N PRO A 315 -29.86 -3.21 0.65
CA PRO A 315 -29.91 -2.10 1.61
C PRO A 315 -30.69 -2.43 2.89
N GLU A 316 -31.68 -3.32 2.82
CA GLU A 316 -32.51 -3.74 3.97
C GLU A 316 -31.67 -4.40 5.08
N LEU A 317 -30.53 -5.00 4.74
CA LEU A 317 -29.63 -5.59 5.73
C LEU A 317 -29.10 -4.55 6.72
N ALA A 318 -29.04 -3.27 6.33
CA ALA A 318 -28.59 -2.18 7.19
C ALA A 318 -29.54 -1.97 8.38
N LEU A 319 -30.84 -2.21 8.20
CA LEU A 319 -31.86 -2.04 9.22
C LEU A 319 -31.81 -3.14 10.28
N ALA A 320 -31.24 -4.29 9.95
CA ALA A 320 -31.00 -5.38 10.89
C ALA A 320 -29.80 -5.12 11.83
N LEU A 321 -28.95 -4.13 11.53
CA LEU A 321 -27.82 -3.79 12.38
C LEU A 321 -28.23 -2.91 13.58
N PRO A 322 -27.59 -3.10 14.75
CA PRO A 322 -27.67 -2.14 15.85
C PRO A 322 -27.30 -0.73 15.38
N VAL A 323 -27.96 0.30 15.94
CA VAL A 323 -27.76 1.71 15.58
C VAL A 323 -26.28 2.11 15.54
N ALA A 324 -25.48 1.64 16.51
CA ALA A 324 -24.04 1.91 16.55
C ALA A 324 -23.24 1.38 15.34
N LEU A 325 -23.74 0.33 14.67
CA LEU A 325 -23.08 -0.33 13.53
C LEU A 325 -23.64 0.09 12.17
N GLN A 326 -24.81 0.76 12.14
CA GLN A 326 -25.40 1.31 10.92
C GLN A 326 -24.46 2.22 10.10
N PRO A 327 -23.53 2.99 10.69
CA PRO A 327 -22.53 3.74 9.91
C PRO A 327 -21.69 2.86 8.99
N PHE A 328 -21.41 1.61 9.35
CA PHE A 328 -20.69 0.68 8.46
C PHE A 328 -21.54 0.24 7.27
N ALA A 329 -22.86 0.18 7.43
CA ALA A 329 -23.76 -0.13 6.33
C ALA A 329 -23.75 0.96 5.25
N SER A 330 -23.50 2.21 5.66
CA SER A 330 -23.36 3.34 4.73
C SER A 330 -22.02 3.34 3.96
N SER A 331 -21.00 2.60 4.43
CA SER A 331 -19.66 2.60 3.86
C SER A 331 -19.15 1.18 3.63
N GLY A 332 -19.40 0.67 2.42
CA GLY A 332 -18.92 -0.65 1.99
C GLY A 332 -17.41 -0.82 2.15
N LEU A 333 -16.62 0.20 1.82
CA LEU A 333 -15.17 0.15 2.02
C LEU A 333 -14.79 -0.06 3.50
N ALA A 334 -15.44 0.66 4.42
CA ALA A 334 -15.16 0.53 5.84
C ALA A 334 -15.48 -0.88 6.34
N LEU A 335 -16.64 -1.43 5.97
CA LEU A 335 -17.03 -2.79 6.33
C LEU A 335 -16.05 -3.83 5.79
N GLY A 336 -15.69 -3.73 4.50
CA GLY A 336 -14.74 -4.66 3.88
C GLY A 336 -13.38 -4.65 4.59
N MET A 337 -12.88 -3.48 4.96
CA MET A 337 -11.62 -3.35 5.72
C MET A 337 -11.72 -3.96 7.11
N VAL A 338 -12.82 -3.75 7.84
CA VAL A 338 -13.04 -4.37 9.16
C VAL A 338 -13.10 -5.89 9.04
N VAL A 339 -13.88 -6.41 8.09
CA VAL A 339 -13.96 -7.85 7.82
C VAL A 339 -12.58 -8.42 7.47
N ALA A 340 -11.80 -7.74 6.63
CA ALA A 340 -10.46 -8.17 6.27
C ALA A 340 -9.55 -8.26 7.51
N VAL A 341 -9.52 -7.23 8.35
CA VAL A 341 -8.70 -7.19 9.57
C VAL A 341 -9.11 -8.28 10.55
N VAL A 342 -10.42 -8.44 10.81
CA VAL A 342 -10.93 -9.44 11.74
C VAL A 342 -10.64 -10.85 11.26
N LEU A 343 -10.94 -11.19 10.00
CA LEU A 343 -10.64 -12.52 9.45
C LEU A 343 -9.15 -12.79 9.43
N ASN A 344 -8.33 -11.79 9.10
CA ASN A 344 -6.88 -11.93 9.15
C ASN A 344 -6.40 -12.25 10.57
N LEU A 345 -6.93 -11.58 11.60
CA LEU A 345 -6.62 -11.86 13.01
C LEU A 345 -7.07 -13.27 13.42
N VAL A 346 -8.28 -13.68 13.03
CA VAL A 346 -8.83 -15.01 13.34
C VAL A 346 -7.99 -16.11 12.70
N PHE A 347 -7.64 -15.97 11.42
CA PHE A 347 -6.76 -16.93 10.74
C PHE A 347 -5.31 -16.86 11.23
N ARG A 348 -4.96 -15.82 11.99
CA ARG A 348 -3.68 -15.69 12.69
C ARG A 348 -3.60 -16.44 14.01
N ILE A 349 -4.71 -16.94 14.53
CA ILE A 349 -4.73 -17.80 15.72
C ILE A 349 -4.06 -19.13 15.35
N GLY A 350 -2.90 -19.41 15.93
CA GLY A 350 -2.18 -20.68 15.77
C GLY A 350 -1.23 -20.78 14.56
N ILE A 351 -0.79 -19.68 13.91
CA ILE A 351 0.21 -19.74 12.80
C ILE A 351 1.65 -19.98 13.27
N HIS A 352 1.91 -20.49 14.48
CA HIS A 352 3.24 -21.06 14.74
C HIS A 352 3.36 -22.37 13.97
N ARG A 353 3.71 -22.27 12.69
CA ARG A 353 3.98 -23.42 11.84
C ARG A 353 5.39 -23.90 12.16
N ARG A 354 5.48 -24.98 12.92
CA ARG A 354 6.72 -25.69 13.20
C ARG A 354 6.75 -26.97 12.38
N ALA A 355 7.86 -27.21 11.68
CA ALA A 355 8.12 -28.48 11.03
C ALA A 355 9.49 -28.99 11.46
N ARG A 356 9.60 -30.31 11.60
CA ARG A 356 10.81 -30.98 12.07
C ARG A 356 11.28 -31.99 11.03
N LEU A 357 12.57 -31.94 10.71
CA LEU A 357 13.29 -32.94 9.93
C LEU A 357 14.34 -33.60 10.83
N VAL A 358 14.54 -34.90 10.67
CA VAL A 358 15.67 -35.62 11.27
C VAL A 358 16.50 -36.23 10.15
N VAL A 359 17.69 -35.69 9.96
CA VAL A 359 18.69 -36.18 9.00
C VAL A 359 19.50 -37.28 9.68
N ALA A 360 19.48 -38.48 9.09
CA ALA A 360 20.24 -39.62 9.59
C ALA A 360 21.66 -39.69 9.01
N ASP A 361 21.82 -39.29 7.75
CA ASP A 361 23.09 -39.30 7.03
C ASP A 361 23.60 -37.86 6.83
N LEU A 362 24.65 -37.49 7.57
CA LEU A 362 25.23 -36.15 7.50
C LEU A 362 25.87 -35.84 6.13
N SER A 363 26.22 -36.86 5.33
CA SER A 363 26.76 -36.65 3.98
C SER A 363 25.73 -36.08 3.01
N GLN A 364 24.43 -36.25 3.31
CA GLN A 364 23.32 -35.76 2.50
C GLN A 364 22.54 -34.63 3.16
N ALA A 365 22.97 -34.16 4.34
CA ALA A 365 22.27 -33.18 5.14
C ALA A 365 21.88 -31.91 4.37
N GLU A 366 22.79 -31.36 3.56
CA GLU A 366 22.52 -30.15 2.79
C GLU A 366 21.37 -30.37 1.78
N ARG A 367 21.35 -31.52 1.09
CA ARG A 367 20.30 -31.86 0.12
C ARG A 367 18.97 -32.14 0.81
N GLU A 368 18.97 -32.94 1.88
CA GLU A 368 17.75 -33.28 2.61
C GLU A 368 17.10 -32.05 3.25
N ILE A 369 17.90 -31.16 3.85
CA ILE A 369 17.36 -29.95 4.48
C ILE A 369 16.90 -28.95 3.42
N ALA A 370 17.61 -28.80 2.30
CA ALA A 370 17.14 -27.98 1.19
C ALA A 370 15.80 -28.48 0.61
N ALA A 371 15.65 -29.79 0.42
CA ALA A 371 14.39 -30.39 -0.03
C ALA A 371 13.26 -30.18 0.99
N PHE A 372 13.54 -30.37 2.28
CA PHE A 372 12.59 -30.09 3.36
C PHE A 372 12.16 -28.63 3.37
N LEU A 373 13.11 -27.68 3.30
CA LEU A 373 12.79 -26.25 3.26
C LEU A 373 12.02 -25.87 2.01
N ALA A 374 12.28 -26.49 0.85
CA ALA A 374 11.50 -26.27 -0.36
C ALA A 374 10.05 -26.73 -0.21
N VAL A 375 9.83 -27.91 0.40
CA VAL A 375 8.48 -28.42 0.70
C VAL A 375 7.76 -27.51 1.70
N GLN A 376 8.42 -27.13 2.80
CA GLN A 376 7.83 -26.23 3.79
C GLN A 376 7.60 -24.83 3.22
N ALA A 377 8.48 -24.32 2.35
CA ALA A 377 8.30 -23.05 1.67
C ALA A 377 7.03 -23.02 0.82
N GLY A 378 6.73 -24.11 0.10
CA GLY A 378 5.47 -24.26 -0.63
C GLY A 378 4.26 -24.27 0.29
N LEU A 379 4.32 -25.02 1.40
CA LEU A 379 3.21 -25.13 2.36
C LEU A 379 2.96 -23.83 3.14
N TRP A 380 4.03 -23.09 3.47
CA TRP A 380 3.99 -21.90 4.31
C TRP A 380 3.94 -20.59 3.51
N GLY A 381 4.10 -20.66 2.18
CA GLY A 381 4.10 -19.50 1.30
C GLY A 381 5.31 -18.59 1.50
N LEU A 382 6.49 -19.16 1.76
CA LEU A 382 7.73 -18.39 1.91
C LEU A 382 8.09 -17.70 0.59
N ARG A 383 8.70 -16.51 0.68
CA ARG A 383 9.30 -15.83 -0.48
C ARG A 383 10.46 -16.68 -1.02
N GLN A 384 10.54 -16.81 -2.34
CA GLN A 384 11.63 -17.52 -3.04
C GLN A 384 13.02 -17.02 -2.60
N GLU A 385 13.14 -15.71 -2.42
CA GLU A 385 14.37 -15.07 -1.95
C GLU A 385 14.73 -15.46 -0.51
N LEU A 386 13.75 -15.52 0.39
CA LEU A 386 13.95 -15.96 1.77
C LEU A 386 14.37 -17.44 1.82
N LEU A 387 13.76 -18.29 0.99
CA LEU A 387 14.16 -19.69 0.84
C LEU A 387 15.61 -19.81 0.34
N ALA A 388 15.98 -19.07 -0.70
CA ALA A 388 17.33 -19.07 -1.25
C ALA A 388 18.36 -18.64 -0.19
N ARG A 389 18.08 -17.55 0.54
CA ARG A 389 18.90 -17.07 1.66
C ARG A 389 19.02 -18.13 2.77
N ALA A 390 17.92 -18.78 3.13
CA ALA A 390 17.92 -19.83 4.15
C ALA A 390 18.78 -21.04 3.76
N VAL A 391 18.66 -21.50 2.52
CA VAL A 391 19.46 -22.62 1.99
C VAL A 391 20.94 -22.26 1.94
N LEU A 392 21.30 -21.06 1.48
CA LEU A 392 22.69 -20.59 1.44
C LEU A 392 23.31 -20.45 2.84
N ALA A 393 22.61 -19.79 3.76
CA ALA A 393 23.06 -19.62 5.13
C ALA A 393 23.26 -20.96 5.83
N LEU A 394 22.34 -21.91 5.60
CA LEU A 394 22.44 -23.25 6.13
C LEU A 394 23.60 -24.05 5.54
N GLY A 395 23.78 -24.01 4.21
CA GLY A 395 24.89 -24.68 3.53
C GLY A 395 26.25 -24.20 4.05
N HIS A 396 26.38 -22.90 4.30
CA HIS A 396 27.58 -22.32 4.90
C HIS A 396 27.78 -22.82 6.35
N LEU A 397 26.73 -22.81 7.18
CA LEU A 397 26.79 -23.30 8.55
C LEU A 397 27.22 -24.77 8.65
N LEU A 398 26.64 -25.64 7.82
CA LEU A 398 26.95 -27.07 7.83
C LEU A 398 28.40 -27.38 7.41
N ARG A 399 28.98 -26.55 6.53
CA ARG A 399 30.38 -26.69 6.10
C ARG A 399 31.37 -26.16 7.14
N CYS A 400 31.02 -25.09 7.85
CA CYS A 400 31.87 -24.52 8.90
C CYS A 400 31.95 -25.40 10.16
N ASP A 401 30.90 -26.15 10.50
CA ASP A 401 30.84 -27.03 11.67
C ASP A 401 31.42 -28.45 11.38
N GLY A 402 32.22 -28.56 10.32
CA GLY A 402 32.74 -29.79 9.70
C GLY A 402 33.78 -30.60 10.47
N GLU A 403 33.93 -30.44 11.79
CA GLU A 403 34.67 -31.40 12.60
C GLU A 403 33.71 -32.52 13.02
N ALA A 404 33.76 -33.65 12.31
CA ALA A 404 32.94 -34.81 12.63
C ALA A 404 33.58 -35.65 13.76
N PRO A 405 33.04 -35.67 14.99
CA PRO A 405 33.37 -36.74 15.93
C PRO A 405 32.79 -38.05 15.38
N GLN A 406 33.64 -39.08 15.31
CA GLN A 406 33.28 -40.40 14.81
C GLN A 406 32.13 -40.99 15.64
N GLY A 407 31.00 -41.24 14.98
CA GLY A 407 29.78 -41.78 15.58
C GLY A 407 28.55 -41.29 14.84
N HIS A 408 27.57 -42.18 14.64
CA HIS A 408 26.29 -41.91 13.95
C HIS A 408 25.51 -40.78 14.65
N SER A 409 25.84 -39.52 14.36
CA SER A 409 25.21 -38.36 14.97
C SER A 409 24.10 -37.85 14.05
N ARG A 410 22.84 -38.05 14.46
CA ARG A 410 21.67 -37.55 13.73
C ARG A 410 21.58 -36.03 13.88
N LEU A 411 21.14 -35.32 12.83
CA LEU A 411 20.89 -33.88 12.88
C LEU A 411 19.38 -33.63 12.84
N THR A 412 18.83 -32.98 13.86
CA THR A 412 17.45 -32.51 13.87
C THR A 412 17.41 -31.06 13.41
N VAL A 413 16.55 -30.75 12.45
CA VAL A 413 16.25 -29.39 12.00
C VAL A 413 14.79 -29.08 12.32
N GLU A 414 14.54 -28.06 13.12
CA GLU A 414 13.21 -27.54 13.39
C GLU A 414 13.08 -26.15 12.77
N ALA A 415 12.19 -26.01 11.81
CA ALA A 415 11.89 -24.75 11.15
C ALA A 415 10.60 -24.17 11.74
N SER A 416 10.59 -22.87 12.02
CA SER A 416 9.43 -22.12 12.46
C SER A 416 9.28 -20.87 11.60
N TYR A 417 8.07 -20.61 11.10
CA TYR A 417 7.77 -19.42 10.30
C TYR A 417 6.49 -18.73 10.79
N ASP A 418 6.56 -17.42 11.01
CA ASP A 418 5.44 -16.60 11.52
C ASP A 418 5.02 -15.45 10.57
N GLU A 419 5.37 -15.57 9.29
CA GLU A 419 5.25 -14.57 8.21
C GLU A 419 6.22 -13.38 8.26
N LEU A 420 6.83 -13.11 9.41
CA LEU A 420 7.80 -12.03 9.58
C LEU A 420 9.23 -12.56 9.70
N ARG A 421 9.39 -13.77 10.25
CA ARG A 421 10.66 -14.40 10.51
C ARG A 421 10.63 -15.88 10.19
N LEU A 422 11.71 -16.35 9.58
CA LEU A 422 12.05 -17.75 9.52
C LEU A 422 13.12 -18.03 10.58
N VAL A 423 12.80 -18.94 11.50
CA VAL A 423 13.73 -19.40 12.54
C VAL A 423 14.03 -20.87 12.29
N LEU A 424 15.31 -21.20 12.14
CA LEU A 424 15.78 -22.58 12.01
C LEU A 424 16.57 -22.95 13.27
N PHE A 425 16.17 -24.03 13.92
CA PHE A 425 16.90 -24.65 15.02
C PHE A 425 17.55 -25.93 14.53
N LEU A 426 18.88 -25.98 14.60
CA LEU A 426 19.68 -27.15 14.27
C LEU A 426 20.18 -27.79 15.56
N ARG A 427 19.94 -29.09 15.74
CA ARG A 427 20.39 -29.84 16.93
C ARG A 427 21.04 -31.16 16.56
N ARG A 428 22.26 -31.42 17.04
CA ARG A 428 22.97 -32.71 16.81
C ARG A 428 22.65 -33.69 17.94
N ALA A 429 22.04 -34.84 17.64
CA ALA A 429 21.72 -35.82 18.68
C ALA A 429 23.00 -36.55 19.13
N THR A 430 23.36 -36.40 20.40
CA THR A 430 24.14 -37.39 21.15
C THR A 430 23.19 -38.52 21.61
N THR A 431 23.72 -39.68 21.94
CA THR A 431 23.03 -40.98 22.15
C THR A 431 21.96 -41.05 23.27
N VAL A 432 21.49 -39.93 23.80
CA VAL A 432 20.46 -39.86 24.85
C VAL A 432 19.25 -39.08 24.33
N PRO A 433 18.00 -39.56 24.49
CA PRO A 433 16.81 -38.79 24.13
C PRO A 433 16.67 -37.59 25.06
N VAL A 434 16.92 -36.38 24.55
CA VAL A 434 16.81 -35.14 25.32
C VAL A 434 15.40 -34.56 25.16
N LEU A 435 14.73 -34.33 26.29
CA LEU A 435 13.44 -33.63 26.39
C LEU A 435 13.58 -32.18 25.88
N VAL A 436 12.67 -31.74 25.02
CA VAL A 436 12.68 -30.40 24.42
C VAL A 436 12.09 -29.40 25.41
N PRO A 437 12.82 -28.37 25.88
CA PRO A 437 12.22 -27.27 26.62
C PRO A 437 11.41 -26.41 25.65
N ALA A 438 10.18 -26.05 26.04
CA ALA A 438 9.28 -25.21 25.23
C ALA A 438 9.74 -23.74 25.15
N GLU A 439 10.69 -23.34 25.98
CA GLU A 439 11.10 -21.94 26.17
C GLU A 439 12.50 -21.62 25.63
N ARG A 440 12.68 -20.34 25.34
CA ARG A 440 13.92 -19.71 24.87
C ARG A 440 15.06 -20.04 25.86
N PRO A 441 16.24 -20.51 25.42
CA PRO A 441 17.38 -20.65 26.33
C PRO A 441 17.67 -19.27 26.93
N SER A 442 17.68 -19.21 28.26
CA SER A 442 17.75 -17.98 29.06
C SER A 442 19.16 -17.39 29.17
N SER A 443 20.19 -18.11 28.71
CA SER A 443 21.57 -17.62 28.69
C SER A 443 21.97 -17.10 27.29
N PRO A 444 22.58 -15.90 27.20
CA PRO A 444 23.12 -15.41 25.94
C PRO A 444 24.36 -16.24 25.60
N GLY A 445 24.18 -17.27 24.78
CA GLY A 445 25.30 -17.92 24.11
C GLY A 445 26.04 -16.93 23.21
N ARG A 446 27.29 -17.26 22.84
CA ARG A 446 28.13 -16.46 21.93
C ARG A 446 27.33 -16.20 20.63
N SER A 447 26.88 -14.96 20.42
CA SER A 447 26.24 -14.55 19.17
C SER A 447 27.33 -14.31 18.13
N MET A 448 27.28 -15.04 17.03
CA MET A 448 28.15 -14.82 15.90
C MET A 448 27.28 -14.32 14.75
N THR A 449 27.62 -13.15 14.22
CA THR A 449 26.95 -12.62 13.03
C THR A 449 27.66 -13.20 11.83
N LEU A 450 26.95 -14.00 11.04
CA LEU A 450 27.50 -14.63 9.84
C LEU A 450 27.19 -13.72 8.65
N GLN A 451 28.24 -13.20 8.01
CA GLN A 451 28.09 -12.61 6.68
C GLN A 451 27.89 -13.74 5.68
N VAL A 452 26.67 -13.83 5.15
CA VAL A 452 26.33 -14.79 4.11
C VAL A 452 26.66 -14.12 2.77
N PRO A 453 27.50 -14.71 1.90
CA PRO A 453 27.79 -14.14 0.60
C PRO A 453 26.50 -13.91 -0.19
N GLY A 454 26.18 -12.64 -0.49
CA GLY A 454 24.98 -12.23 -1.24
C GLY A 454 23.72 -11.92 -0.40
N ALA A 455 23.79 -11.86 0.93
CA ALA A 455 22.65 -11.45 1.78
C ALA A 455 23.11 -10.64 3.02
N GLU A 456 22.29 -9.67 3.45
CA GLU A 456 22.49 -8.93 4.72
C GLU A 456 22.52 -9.87 5.94
N LEU A 457 23.04 -9.35 7.06
CA LEU A 457 23.47 -10.04 8.29
C LEU A 457 22.49 -11.14 8.78
N ALA A 458 22.92 -12.40 8.77
CA ALA A 458 22.22 -13.49 9.46
C ALA A 458 22.72 -13.59 10.91
N THR A 459 21.79 -13.59 11.87
CA THR A 459 22.16 -13.72 13.29
C THR A 459 22.17 -15.20 13.68
N VAL A 460 23.34 -15.70 14.07
CA VAL A 460 23.49 -17.07 14.56
C VAL A 460 23.78 -17.03 16.06
N GLN A 461 22.93 -17.68 16.83
CA GLN A 461 23.14 -17.85 18.27
C GLN A 461 23.60 -19.29 18.54
N ARG A 462 24.78 -19.44 19.13
CA ARG A 462 25.35 -20.73 19.55
C ARG A 462 25.25 -20.87 21.06
N ALA A 463 24.55 -21.89 21.54
CA ALA A 463 24.56 -22.23 22.98
C ALA A 463 25.95 -22.78 23.38
N VAL A 464 26.35 -22.55 24.63
CA VAL A 464 27.72 -22.81 25.15
C VAL A 464 28.09 -24.30 25.11
N ASP A 465 27.10 -25.19 25.05
CA ASP A 465 27.29 -26.60 24.71
C ASP A 465 26.87 -26.81 23.24
N SER A 466 27.81 -27.28 22.42
CA SER A 466 27.89 -27.31 20.94
C SER A 466 26.76 -27.99 20.16
N VAL A 467 25.61 -28.22 20.79
CA VAL A 467 24.55 -29.11 20.34
C VAL A 467 23.37 -28.36 19.71
N CYS A 468 23.25 -27.04 19.87
CA CYS A 468 22.12 -26.26 19.34
C CYS A 468 22.57 -24.95 18.66
N LEU A 469 22.17 -24.78 17.39
CA LEU A 469 22.34 -23.55 16.62
C LEU A 469 20.95 -22.98 16.28
N ARG A 470 20.79 -21.66 16.46
CA ARG A 470 19.59 -20.92 16.04
C ARG A 470 19.98 -19.93 14.95
N LEU A 471 19.38 -20.08 13.77
CA LEU A 471 19.50 -19.15 12.65
C LEU A 471 18.19 -18.36 12.53
N GLU A 472 18.28 -17.05 12.58
CA GLU A 472 17.15 -16.14 12.38
C GLU A 472 17.31 -15.36 11.08
N LEU A 473 16.26 -15.38 10.25
CA LEU A 473 16.18 -14.66 8.99
C LEU A 473 14.89 -13.83 8.99
N ASP A 474 15.01 -12.52 8.83
CA ASP A 474 13.87 -11.63 8.64
C ASP A 474 13.34 -11.77 7.19
N ALA A 475 12.01 -11.81 7.04
CA ALA A 475 11.29 -12.11 5.79
C ALA A 475 10.94 -10.91 4.91
#